data_AF-A0A0D3JSY2-F1
#
_entry.id   AF-A0A0D3JSY2-F1
#
_cell.length_a   1.000
_cell.length_b   1.000
_cell.length_c   1.000
_cell.angle_alpha   90.00
_cell.angle_beta   90.00
_cell.angle_gamma   90.00
#
_symmetry.space_group_name_H-M   'P 1'
#
loop_
_entity.id
_entity.type
_entity.pdbx_description
1 polymer ?
#
loop_
_entity_poly.entity_id
_entity_poly.type
_entity_poly.pdbx_seq_one_letter_code
_entity_poly.pdbx_strand_id
1 'polypeptide(L)'
;MGGLISQDLANLAWAYAAADHLAPALFGGPAFVVSLCNCCSGLVVEELSQLHQWQVWLRERGVDWPQLPLPLSQRCCEAFHSVEVTPSRLQSDVASTLRSLNLSPMEEMRTMDQISLDAVVTYRGHNVAVEVDGPLHFFGQRPTGATALKRRQLRAAGWPLVSVPFWEWDRLDGIHAKCEYLHWKLEAALYDYEYS
;
A
#
# COMPACT_ATOMS: atom_id res chain seq x y z
N MET A 1 2.25 31.77 -18.05
CA MET A 1 2.39 30.32 -17.84
C MET A 1 1.92 30.03 -16.43
N GLY A 2 0.83 29.27 -16.26
CA GLY A 2 0.36 28.87 -14.93
C GLY A 2 1.38 27.90 -14.32
N GLY A 3 1.91 28.22 -13.16
CA GLY A 3 2.76 27.30 -12.41
C GLY A 3 1.93 26.13 -11.86
N LEU A 4 2.59 24.99 -11.61
CA LEU A 4 1.97 23.85 -10.92
C LEU A 4 1.52 24.30 -9.52
N ILE A 5 0.28 23.99 -9.15
CA ILE A 5 -0.21 24.21 -7.78
C ILE A 5 0.22 23.06 -6.85
N SER A 6 -0.02 23.20 -5.55
CA SER A 6 0.34 22.19 -4.54
C SER A 6 -0.19 20.79 -4.89
N GLN A 7 -1.44 20.72 -5.36
CA GLN A 7 -2.07 19.48 -5.82
C GLN A 7 -1.33 18.84 -7.00
N ASP A 8 -0.92 19.62 -8.00
CA ASP A 8 -0.23 19.09 -9.17
C ASP A 8 1.11 18.46 -8.81
N LEU A 9 1.84 19.06 -7.85
CA LEU A 9 3.13 18.53 -7.39
C LEU A 9 2.97 17.19 -6.66
N ALA A 10 1.97 17.08 -5.79
CA ALA A 10 1.70 15.83 -5.07
C ALA A 10 1.24 14.71 -6.03
N ASN A 11 0.32 15.02 -6.95
CA ASN A 11 -0.11 14.10 -8.00
C ASN A 11 1.06 13.64 -8.87
N LEU A 12 1.98 14.56 -9.22
CA LEU A 12 3.16 14.25 -10.00
C LEU A 12 4.09 13.29 -9.26
N ALA A 13 4.44 13.59 -8.01
CA ALA A 13 5.27 12.72 -7.17
C ALA A 13 4.65 11.31 -7.05
N TRP A 14 3.36 11.26 -6.72
CA TRP A 14 2.64 10.00 -6.54
C TRP A 14 2.51 9.20 -7.82
N ALA A 15 2.24 9.84 -8.97
CA ALA A 15 2.12 9.14 -10.25
C ALA A 15 3.44 8.45 -10.64
N TYR A 16 4.59 9.09 -10.40
CA TYR A 16 5.89 8.47 -10.65
C TYR A 16 6.18 7.32 -9.67
N ALA A 17 5.79 7.46 -8.41
CA ALA A 17 5.85 6.36 -7.45
C ALA A 17 4.95 5.20 -7.88
N ALA A 18 3.69 5.44 -8.23
CA ALA A 18 2.74 4.42 -8.66
C ALA A 18 3.21 3.70 -9.95
N ALA A 19 3.72 4.46 -10.92
CA ALA A 19 4.28 3.94 -12.17
C ALA A 19 5.67 3.31 -12.01
N ASP A 20 6.27 3.40 -10.82
CA ASP A 20 7.61 2.91 -10.50
C ASP A 20 8.71 3.47 -11.43
N HIS A 21 8.62 4.75 -11.76
CA HIS A 21 9.50 5.38 -12.74
C HIS A 21 10.46 6.36 -12.07
N LEU A 22 11.77 6.06 -12.12
CA LEU A 22 12.81 6.95 -11.62
C LEU A 22 12.98 8.16 -12.55
N ALA A 23 12.85 9.37 -11.99
CA ALA A 23 13.02 10.62 -12.73
C ALA A 23 14.06 11.52 -12.06
N PRO A 24 15.37 11.24 -12.22
CA PRO A 24 16.44 12.02 -11.60
C PRO A 24 16.42 13.49 -12.01
N ALA A 25 15.99 13.80 -13.24
CA ALA A 25 15.84 15.17 -13.71
C ALA A 25 14.77 15.97 -12.93
N LEU A 26 13.79 15.29 -12.35
CA LEU A 26 12.71 15.89 -11.59
C LEU A 26 13.00 15.88 -10.08
N PHE A 27 13.42 14.72 -9.55
CA PHE A 27 13.54 14.48 -8.12
C PHE A 27 14.97 14.47 -7.59
N GLY A 28 15.99 14.37 -8.45
CA GLY A 28 17.38 14.27 -8.03
C GLY A 28 18.00 15.58 -7.56
N GLY A 29 17.37 16.73 -7.87
CA GLY A 29 17.76 18.05 -7.39
C GLY A 29 16.80 18.61 -6.34
N PRO A 30 17.18 19.68 -5.62
CA PRO A 30 16.37 20.22 -4.53
C PRO A 30 15.12 20.97 -5.01
N ALA A 31 15.04 21.30 -6.30
CA ALA A 31 14.00 22.17 -6.86
C ALA A 31 12.58 21.68 -6.55
N PHE A 32 12.34 20.37 -6.71
CA PHE A 32 11.02 19.79 -6.45
C PHE A 32 10.60 19.92 -4.98
N VAL A 33 11.51 19.59 -4.05
CA VAL A 33 11.27 19.72 -2.61
C VAL A 33 11.08 21.19 -2.21
N VAL A 34 11.88 22.11 -2.76
CA VAL A 34 11.74 23.55 -2.53
C VAL A 34 10.38 24.05 -2.99
N SER A 35 9.92 23.63 -4.17
CA SER A 35 8.58 23.96 -4.68
C SER A 35 7.48 23.46 -3.73
N LEU A 36 7.57 22.22 -3.24
CA LEU A 36 6.62 21.68 -2.26
C LEU A 36 6.62 22.49 -0.96
N CYS A 37 7.79 22.85 -0.42
CA CYS A 37 7.88 23.66 0.79
C CYS A 37 7.19 25.02 0.65
N ASN A 38 7.33 25.66 -0.52
CA ASN A 38 6.74 26.97 -0.78
C ASN A 38 5.21 26.94 -0.88
N CYS A 39 4.60 25.78 -1.18
CA CYS A 39 3.15 25.63 -1.28
C CYS A 39 2.55 24.65 -0.26
N CYS A 40 3.32 24.23 0.75
CA CYS A 40 2.90 23.13 1.64
C CYS A 40 1.73 23.48 2.57
N SER A 41 1.36 24.76 2.68
CA SER A 41 0.17 25.22 3.41
C SER A 41 -1.13 24.88 2.68
N GLY A 42 -1.10 24.71 1.36
CA GLY A 42 -2.26 24.39 0.53
C GLY A 42 -2.43 22.90 0.22
N LEU A 43 -1.71 22.01 0.91
CA LEU A 43 -1.87 20.56 0.76
C LEU A 43 -2.96 20.06 1.70
N VAL A 44 -3.92 19.29 1.19
CA VAL A 44 -4.92 18.62 2.03
C VAL A 44 -4.50 17.18 2.33
N VAL A 45 -5.34 16.44 3.07
CA VAL A 45 -5.04 15.09 3.55
C VAL A 45 -4.67 14.15 2.41
N GLU A 46 -5.33 14.26 1.26
CA GLU A 46 -5.07 13.43 0.08
C GLU A 46 -3.67 13.68 -0.50
N GLU A 47 -3.28 14.94 -0.74
CA GLU A 47 -1.95 15.25 -1.26
C GLU A 47 -0.83 14.92 -0.27
N LEU A 48 -1.08 15.14 1.03
CA LEU A 48 -0.13 14.78 2.08
C LEU A 48 0.08 13.26 2.14
N SER A 49 -1.00 12.48 1.99
CA SER A 49 -0.96 11.02 1.90
C SER A 49 -0.19 10.55 0.66
N GLN A 50 -0.42 11.19 -0.48
CA GLN A 50 0.31 10.93 -1.73
C GLN A 50 1.82 11.17 -1.57
N LEU A 51 2.20 12.27 -0.94
CA LEU A 51 3.61 12.61 -0.68
C LEU A 51 4.26 11.65 0.32
N HIS A 52 3.53 11.16 1.32
CA HIS A 52 4.02 10.10 2.21
C HIS A 52 4.38 8.84 1.43
N GLN A 53 3.46 8.36 0.58
CA GLN A 53 3.73 7.18 -0.25
C GLN A 53 4.90 7.40 -1.21
N TRP A 54 5.07 8.60 -1.76
CA TRP A 54 6.25 8.94 -2.56
C TRP A 54 7.55 8.87 -1.76
N GLN A 55 7.58 9.40 -0.52
CA GLN A 55 8.76 9.29 0.33
C GLN A 55 9.12 7.83 0.67
N VAL A 56 8.11 7.00 0.94
CA VAL A 56 8.28 5.56 1.16
C VAL A 56 8.91 4.92 -0.09
N TRP A 57 8.40 5.22 -1.29
CA TRP A 57 8.97 4.73 -2.55
C TRP A 57 10.42 5.18 -2.78
N LEU A 58 10.80 6.42 -2.44
CA LEU A 58 12.19 6.86 -2.53
C LEU A 58 13.11 6.03 -1.63
N ARG A 59 12.68 5.72 -0.39
CA ARG A 59 13.44 4.88 0.54
C ARG A 59 13.62 3.47 0.01
N GLU A 60 12.55 2.86 -0.52
CA GLU A 60 12.59 1.52 -1.13
C GLU A 60 13.59 1.45 -2.28
N ARG A 61 13.69 2.52 -3.07
CA ARG A 61 14.62 2.59 -4.20
C ARG A 61 16.06 2.85 -3.78
N GLY A 62 16.31 3.17 -2.51
CA GLY A 62 17.65 3.47 -2.00
C GLY A 62 18.32 4.65 -2.70
N VAL A 63 17.54 5.56 -3.26
CA VAL A 63 18.07 6.73 -3.97
C VAL A 63 18.46 7.82 -3.00
N ASP A 64 19.67 8.36 -3.15
CA ASP A 64 20.16 9.51 -2.38
C ASP A 64 19.63 10.83 -2.97
N TRP A 65 18.30 10.95 -3.01
CA TRP A 65 17.62 12.14 -3.51
C TRP A 65 17.08 12.99 -2.36
N PRO A 66 16.93 14.32 -2.56
CA PRO A 66 16.40 15.22 -1.56
C PRO A 66 15.09 14.72 -0.94
N GLN A 67 15.09 14.58 0.39
CA GLN A 67 13.92 14.21 1.18
C GLN A 67 13.10 15.45 1.56
N LEU A 68 11.82 15.25 1.87
CA LEU A 68 11.02 16.34 2.46
C LEU A 68 11.61 16.74 3.82
N PRO A 69 11.63 18.04 4.17
CA PRO A 69 12.02 18.49 5.49
C PRO A 69 11.16 17.83 6.57
N LEU A 70 11.75 17.57 7.74
CA LEU A 70 11.12 16.81 8.81
C LEU A 70 9.70 17.29 9.17
N PRO A 71 9.39 18.61 9.30
CA PRO A 71 8.04 19.05 9.61
C PRO A 71 7.00 18.68 8.54
N LEU A 72 7.38 18.72 7.25
CA LEU A 72 6.49 18.35 6.17
C LEU A 72 6.34 16.82 6.08
N SER A 73 7.44 16.09 6.25
CA SER A 73 7.42 14.62 6.26
C SER A 73 6.52 14.08 7.38
N GLN A 74 6.59 14.67 8.58
CA GLN A 74 5.70 14.32 9.70
C GLN A 74 4.23 14.57 9.39
N ARG A 75 3.90 15.73 8.81
CA ARG A 75 2.52 16.04 8.37
C ARG A 75 2.02 15.07 7.31
N CYS A 76 2.87 14.65 6.37
CA CYS A 76 2.53 13.66 5.35
C CYS A 76 2.20 12.30 6.00
N CYS A 77 3.04 11.87 6.92
CA CYS A 77 2.88 10.66 7.71
C CYS A 77 1.55 10.68 8.50
N GLU A 78 1.32 11.73 9.29
CA GLU A 78 0.08 11.91 10.07
C GLU A 78 -1.19 11.92 9.20
N ALA A 79 -1.17 12.60 8.07
CA ALA A 79 -2.29 12.62 7.13
C ALA A 79 -2.60 11.22 6.59
N PHE A 80 -1.57 10.47 6.21
CA PHE A 80 -1.72 9.09 5.76
C PHE A 80 -2.29 8.17 6.85
N HIS A 81 -2.03 8.47 8.13
CA HIS A 81 -2.59 7.71 9.26
C HIS A 81 -4.06 8.01 9.52
N SER A 82 -4.46 9.26 9.31
CA SER A 82 -5.76 9.79 9.74
C SER A 82 -6.97 9.18 9.02
N VAL A 83 -6.74 8.39 7.97
CA VAL A 83 -7.80 7.68 7.27
C VAL A 83 -8.16 6.43 8.08
N GLU A 84 -9.28 6.50 8.79
CA GLU A 84 -9.89 5.33 9.43
C GLU A 84 -10.45 4.38 8.37
N VAL A 85 -10.03 3.12 8.43
CA VAL A 85 -10.58 2.05 7.60
C VAL A 85 -11.63 1.33 8.42
N THR A 86 -12.88 1.36 7.97
CA THR A 86 -13.92 0.50 8.54
C THR A 86 -13.86 -0.85 7.83
N PRO A 87 -13.69 -1.97 8.54
CA PRO A 87 -13.59 -3.28 7.91
C PRO A 87 -14.82 -3.57 7.05
N SER A 88 -14.57 -3.92 5.79
CA SER A 88 -15.67 -4.26 4.86
C SER A 88 -16.25 -5.64 5.19
N ARG A 89 -17.48 -5.91 4.73
CA ARG A 89 -18.07 -7.27 4.84
C ARG A 89 -17.16 -8.34 4.22
N LEU A 90 -16.50 -8.00 3.10
CA LEU A 90 -15.56 -8.89 2.43
C LEU A 90 -14.35 -9.20 3.33
N GLN A 91 -13.79 -8.18 3.98
CA GLN A 91 -12.67 -8.34 4.91
C GLN A 91 -13.05 -9.20 6.12
N SER A 92 -14.22 -8.96 6.72
CA SER A 92 -14.71 -9.80 7.82
C SER A 92 -14.89 -11.26 7.40
N ASP A 93 -15.36 -11.51 6.18
CA ASP A 93 -15.56 -12.87 5.66
C ASP A 93 -14.22 -13.58 5.42
N VAL A 94 -13.23 -12.89 4.83
CA VAL A 94 -11.85 -13.41 4.69
C VAL A 94 -11.24 -13.70 6.07
N ALA A 95 -11.35 -12.78 7.02
CA ALA A 95 -10.83 -12.97 8.38
C ALA A 95 -11.50 -14.15 9.10
N SER A 96 -12.81 -14.35 8.93
CA SER A 96 -13.52 -15.51 9.48
C SER A 96 -13.07 -16.84 8.85
N THR A 97 -12.74 -16.82 7.55
CA THR A 97 -12.22 -17.99 6.84
C THR A 97 -10.80 -18.32 7.30
N LEU A 98 -9.93 -17.32 7.49
CA LEU A 98 -8.61 -17.51 8.08
C LEU A 98 -8.69 -18.17 9.47
N ARG A 99 -9.65 -17.76 10.30
CA ARG A 99 -9.92 -18.42 11.59
C ARG A 99 -10.36 -19.87 11.45
N SER A 100 -11.12 -20.18 10.40
CA SER A 100 -11.54 -21.56 10.10
C SER A 100 -10.38 -22.46 9.65
N LEU A 101 -9.27 -21.88 9.17
CA LEU A 101 -8.00 -22.56 8.93
C LEU A 101 -7.14 -22.72 10.21
N ASN A 102 -7.71 -22.43 11.39
CA ASN A 102 -6.99 -22.35 12.67
C ASN A 102 -5.86 -21.30 12.69
N LEU A 103 -5.98 -20.25 11.88
CA LEU A 103 -5.08 -19.10 11.93
C LEU A 103 -5.68 -17.98 12.79
N SER A 104 -4.83 -17.18 13.41
CA SER A 104 -5.25 -16.03 14.24
C SER A 104 -4.92 -14.73 13.51
N PRO A 105 -5.82 -14.20 12.66
CA PRO A 105 -5.55 -12.97 11.92
C PRO A 105 -5.48 -11.77 12.87
N MET A 106 -4.37 -11.04 12.80
CA MET A 106 -4.23 -9.70 13.35
C MET A 106 -4.70 -8.70 12.29
N GLU A 107 -5.89 -8.16 12.46
CA GLU A 107 -6.53 -7.23 11.51
C GLU A 107 -6.02 -5.79 11.72
N GLU A 108 -5.99 -5.00 10.64
CA GLU A 108 -5.62 -3.56 10.65
C GLU A 108 -4.27 -3.26 11.31
N MET A 109 -3.28 -4.12 11.09
CA MET A 109 -1.93 -3.91 11.60
C MET A 109 -1.19 -2.90 10.74
N ARG A 110 -0.44 -1.98 11.35
CA ARG A 110 0.38 -1.02 10.61
C ARG A 110 1.85 -1.45 10.54
N THR A 111 2.44 -1.23 9.38
CA THR A 111 3.88 -1.38 9.14
C THR A 111 4.68 -0.22 9.76
N MET A 112 6.02 -0.30 9.78
CA MET A 112 6.87 0.81 10.22
C MET A 112 6.71 2.05 9.33
N ASP A 113 6.45 1.87 8.04
CA ASP A 113 6.13 2.92 7.07
C ASP A 113 4.65 3.34 7.10
N GLN A 114 3.91 2.85 8.09
CA GLN A 114 2.55 3.27 8.44
C GLN A 114 1.47 2.92 7.42
N ILE A 115 1.82 2.03 6.50
CA ILE A 115 0.88 1.36 5.60
C ILE A 115 0.08 0.35 6.42
N SER A 116 -1.25 0.43 6.35
CA SER A 116 -2.17 -0.53 6.99
C SER A 116 -2.20 -1.83 6.20
N LEU A 117 -2.19 -2.94 6.93
CA LEU A 117 -2.39 -4.31 6.45
C LEU A 117 -3.76 -4.78 6.90
N ASP A 118 -4.57 -5.28 5.97
CA ASP A 118 -5.94 -5.67 6.28
C ASP A 118 -5.98 -6.86 7.26
N ALA A 119 -5.08 -7.83 7.09
CA ALA A 119 -4.81 -8.87 8.07
C ALA A 119 -3.36 -9.40 7.97
N VAL A 120 -2.84 -9.90 9.10
CA VAL A 120 -1.60 -10.67 9.17
C VAL A 120 -1.84 -11.98 9.90
N VAL A 121 -1.33 -13.07 9.34
CA VAL A 121 -1.41 -14.42 9.93
C VAL A 121 -0.03 -15.04 10.03
N THR A 122 0.20 -15.81 11.09
CA THR A 122 1.37 -16.70 11.16
C THR A 122 1.06 -17.99 10.40
N TYR A 123 1.75 -18.20 9.29
CA TYR A 123 1.60 -19.35 8.42
C TYR A 123 2.95 -20.05 8.26
N ARG A 124 3.02 -21.35 8.63
CA ARG A 124 4.26 -22.15 8.65
C ARG A 124 5.46 -21.50 9.37
N GLY A 125 5.19 -20.67 10.39
CA GLY A 125 6.22 -19.95 11.15
C GLY A 125 6.60 -18.58 10.57
N HIS A 126 6.00 -18.16 9.47
CA HIS A 126 6.22 -16.85 8.85
C HIS A 126 4.99 -15.96 9.03
N ASN A 127 5.20 -14.65 9.21
CA ASN A 127 4.10 -13.70 9.19
C ASN A 127 3.80 -13.33 7.74
N VAL A 128 2.59 -13.67 7.27
CA VAL A 128 2.11 -13.42 5.92
C VAL A 128 1.03 -12.34 5.96
N ALA A 129 1.21 -11.32 5.14
CA ALA A 129 0.25 -10.24 4.95
C ALA A 129 -0.86 -10.68 3.98
N VAL A 130 -2.12 -10.35 4.30
CA VAL A 130 -3.30 -10.61 3.48
C VAL A 130 -4.00 -9.29 3.20
N GLU A 131 -4.05 -8.90 1.93
CA GLU A 131 -4.77 -7.73 1.42
C GLU A 131 -6.09 -8.17 0.80
N VAL A 132 -7.20 -7.57 1.24
CA VAL A 132 -8.56 -7.86 0.81
C VAL A 132 -9.04 -6.76 -0.12
N ASP A 133 -9.08 -7.07 -1.40
CA ASP A 133 -9.27 -6.07 -2.44
C ASP A 133 -10.70 -6.02 -2.95
N GLY A 134 -11.43 -4.98 -2.52
CA GLY A 134 -12.80 -4.71 -2.98
C GLY A 134 -12.86 -4.17 -4.42
N PRO A 135 -14.07 -3.99 -4.99
CA PRO A 135 -14.25 -3.53 -6.37
C PRO A 135 -13.55 -2.23 -6.75
N LEU A 136 -13.48 -1.28 -5.80
CA LEU A 136 -12.84 0.03 -6.03
C LEU A 136 -11.31 -0.06 -6.15
N HIS A 137 -10.70 -1.21 -5.81
CA HIS A 137 -9.26 -1.42 -5.92
C HIS A 137 -8.83 -1.76 -7.35
N PHE A 138 -9.76 -1.82 -8.30
CA PHE A 138 -9.48 -2.28 -9.65
C PHE A 138 -10.16 -1.45 -10.75
N PHE A 139 -9.48 -1.39 -11.91
CA PHE A 139 -10.08 -1.05 -13.20
C PHE A 139 -10.22 -2.35 -14.01
N GLY A 140 -11.43 -2.89 -14.05
CA GLY A 140 -11.65 -4.26 -14.52
C GLY A 140 -11.01 -5.26 -13.55
N GLN A 141 -10.05 -6.06 -14.02
CA GLN A 141 -9.25 -6.98 -13.18
C GLN A 141 -7.81 -6.50 -12.95
N ARG A 142 -7.49 -5.26 -13.34
CA ARG A 142 -6.17 -4.66 -13.10
C ARG A 142 -6.23 -3.78 -11.86
N PRO A 143 -5.27 -3.89 -10.92
CA PRO A 143 -5.26 -3.02 -9.75
C PRO A 143 -5.14 -1.56 -10.16
N THR A 144 -5.76 -0.66 -9.37
CA THR A 144 -5.51 0.78 -9.52
C THR A 144 -4.05 1.12 -9.20
N GLY A 145 -3.61 2.34 -9.54
CA GLY A 145 -2.28 2.82 -9.14
C GLY A 145 -2.08 2.77 -7.63
N ALA A 146 -3.11 3.10 -6.84
CA ALA A 146 -3.05 3.06 -5.38
C ALA A 146 -2.86 1.64 -4.84
N THR A 147 -3.65 0.70 -5.36
CA THR A 147 -3.56 -0.71 -4.97
C THR A 147 -2.22 -1.32 -5.39
N ALA A 148 -1.76 -1.04 -6.62
CA ALA A 148 -0.47 -1.53 -7.11
C ALA A 148 0.71 -0.96 -6.30
N LEU A 149 0.67 0.35 -5.99
CA LEU A 149 1.64 1.02 -5.15
C LEU A 149 1.67 0.38 -3.76
N LYS A 150 0.54 0.34 -3.03
CA LYS A 150 0.44 -0.25 -1.68
C LYS A 150 1.06 -1.66 -1.64
N ARG A 151 0.67 -2.55 -2.56
CA ARG A 151 1.19 -3.92 -2.61
C ARG A 151 2.69 -3.98 -2.86
N ARG A 152 3.22 -3.10 -3.74
CA ARG A 152 4.67 -3.04 -3.99
C ARG A 152 5.42 -2.58 -2.75
N GLN A 153 4.91 -1.57 -2.04
CA GLN A 153 5.55 -1.04 -0.84
C GLN A 153 5.58 -2.07 0.28
N LEU A 154 4.48 -2.81 0.47
CA LEU A 154 4.43 -3.92 1.43
C LEU A 154 5.45 -5.02 1.08
N ARG A 155 5.58 -5.39 -0.18
CA ARG A 155 6.60 -6.37 -0.61
C ARG A 155 8.02 -5.85 -0.41
N ALA A 156 8.28 -4.59 -0.74
CA ALA A 156 9.59 -3.97 -0.53
C ALA A 156 9.97 -3.88 0.95
N ALA A 157 8.97 -3.76 1.83
CA ALA A 157 9.13 -3.84 3.28
C ALA A 157 9.31 -5.29 3.81
N GLY A 158 9.41 -6.29 2.92
CA GLY A 158 9.72 -7.68 3.28
C GLY A 158 8.51 -8.51 3.70
N TRP A 159 7.29 -8.13 3.33
CA TRP A 159 6.11 -8.93 3.60
C TRP A 159 5.86 -9.98 2.50
N PRO A 160 5.77 -11.28 2.83
CA PRO A 160 5.07 -12.24 1.98
C PRO A 160 3.61 -11.78 1.86
N LEU A 161 3.16 -11.49 0.64
CA LEU A 161 1.91 -10.76 0.42
C LEU A 161 0.90 -11.56 -0.42
N VAL A 162 -0.21 -11.92 0.20
CA VAL A 162 -1.41 -12.44 -0.45
C VAL A 162 -2.35 -11.29 -0.80
N SER A 163 -2.88 -11.29 -2.02
CA SER A 163 -4.03 -10.47 -2.40
C SER A 163 -5.25 -11.36 -2.62
N VAL A 164 -6.39 -10.94 -2.08
CA VAL A 164 -7.70 -11.58 -2.23
C VAL A 164 -8.64 -10.64 -2.99
N PRO A 165 -8.71 -10.74 -4.33
CA PRO A 165 -9.65 -9.94 -5.11
C PRO A 165 -11.09 -10.38 -4.89
N PHE A 166 -12.01 -9.43 -4.77
CA PHE A 166 -13.43 -9.71 -4.52
C PHE A 166 -14.04 -10.69 -5.52
N TRP A 167 -13.71 -10.61 -6.83
CA TRP A 167 -14.30 -11.52 -7.83
C TRP A 167 -13.77 -12.95 -7.74
N GLU A 168 -12.54 -13.16 -7.24
CA GLU A 168 -12.03 -14.51 -6.98
C GLU A 168 -12.77 -15.07 -5.78
N TRP A 169 -12.92 -14.25 -4.74
CA TRP A 169 -13.60 -14.62 -3.50
C TRP A 169 -15.09 -14.95 -3.68
N ASP A 170 -15.81 -14.10 -4.41
CA ASP A 170 -17.26 -14.22 -4.62
C ASP A 170 -17.65 -15.43 -5.48
N ARG A 171 -16.69 -16.01 -6.23
CA ARG A 171 -16.89 -17.23 -7.03
C ARG A 171 -16.73 -18.53 -6.23
N LEU A 172 -16.27 -18.46 -4.98
CA LEU A 172 -15.99 -19.63 -4.18
C LEU A 172 -17.25 -20.08 -3.43
N ASP A 173 -17.66 -21.31 -3.71
CA ASP A 173 -18.87 -21.89 -3.14
C ASP A 173 -18.60 -22.49 -1.73
N GLY A 174 -18.90 -21.68 -0.72
CA GLY A 174 -18.89 -22.09 0.67
C GLY A 174 -17.52 -22.10 1.34
N ILE A 175 -17.51 -22.45 2.63
CA ILE A 175 -16.34 -22.31 3.50
C ILE A 175 -15.17 -23.21 3.07
N HIS A 176 -15.44 -24.41 2.56
CA HIS A 176 -14.39 -25.35 2.17
C HIS A 176 -13.57 -24.81 0.99
N ALA A 177 -14.23 -24.35 -0.09
CA ALA A 177 -13.56 -23.76 -1.25
C ALA A 177 -12.76 -22.49 -0.87
N LYS A 178 -13.32 -21.66 0.02
CA LYS A 178 -12.63 -20.47 0.54
C LYS A 178 -11.38 -20.81 1.37
N CYS A 179 -11.47 -21.84 2.21
CA CYS A 179 -10.32 -22.35 2.96
C CYS A 179 -9.21 -22.89 2.03
N GLU A 180 -9.56 -23.71 1.04
CA GLU A 180 -8.60 -24.22 0.05
C GLU A 180 -7.93 -23.09 -0.74
N TYR A 181 -8.72 -22.10 -1.17
CA TYR A 181 -8.21 -20.93 -1.87
C TYR A 181 -7.21 -20.12 -1.03
N LEU A 182 -7.53 -19.82 0.24
CA LEU A 182 -6.62 -19.09 1.11
C LEU A 182 -5.36 -19.90 1.41
N HIS A 183 -5.49 -21.20 1.67
CA HIS A 183 -4.34 -22.08 1.88
C HIS A 183 -3.40 -22.04 0.67
N TRP A 184 -3.93 -22.21 -0.54
CA TRP A 184 -3.15 -22.12 -1.77
C TRP A 184 -2.46 -20.77 -1.96
N LYS A 185 -3.16 -19.64 -1.74
CA LYS A 185 -2.57 -18.30 -1.84
C LYS A 185 -1.45 -18.09 -0.81
N LEU A 186 -1.64 -18.54 0.43
CA LEU A 186 -0.66 -18.42 1.51
C LEU A 186 0.61 -19.22 1.19
N GLU A 187 0.47 -20.46 0.70
CA GLU A 187 1.59 -21.27 0.23
C GLU A 187 2.36 -20.58 -0.91
N ALA A 188 1.65 -20.10 -1.93
CA ALA A 188 2.26 -19.44 -3.07
C ALA A 188 3.03 -18.16 -2.67
N ALA A 189 2.43 -17.33 -1.82
CA ALA A 189 3.07 -16.09 -1.35
C ALA A 189 4.32 -16.37 -0.51
N LEU A 190 4.30 -17.42 0.31
CA LEU A 190 5.47 -17.82 1.10
C LEU A 190 6.58 -18.38 0.21
N TYR A 191 6.22 -19.22 -0.76
CA TYR A 191 7.17 -19.74 -1.74
C TYR A 191 7.84 -18.59 -2.52
N ASP A 192 7.05 -17.69 -3.10
CA ASP A 192 7.62 -16.54 -3.82
C ASP A 192 8.55 -15.72 -2.92
N TYR A 193 8.20 -15.52 -1.65
CA TYR A 193 9.01 -14.78 -0.70
C TYR A 193 10.35 -15.46 -0.37
N GLU A 194 10.36 -16.78 -0.17
CA GLU A 194 11.58 -17.52 0.16
C GLU A 194 12.57 -17.63 -1.00
N TYR A 195 12.08 -17.50 -2.24
CA TYR A 195 12.88 -17.70 -3.46
C TYR A 195 13.01 -16.44 -4.35
N SER A 196 12.66 -15.26 -3.84
CA SER A 196 12.84 -13.95 -4.52
C SER A 196 14.20 -13.29 -4.25
#